data_AF-A0A2H0L3V7-F1
#
_entry.id   AF-A0A2H0L3V7-F1
#
_cell.length_a   1.000
_cell.length_b   1.000
_cell.length_c   1.000
_cell.angle_alpha   90.00
_cell.angle_beta   90.00
_cell.angle_gamma   90.00
#
_symmetry.space_group_name_H-M   'P 1'
#
loop_
_entity.id
_entity.type
_entity.pdbx_description
1 polymer ?
#
loop_
_entity_poly.entity_id
_entity_poly.type
_entity_poly.pdbx_seq_one_letter_code
_entity_poly.pdbx_strand_id
1 'polypeptide(L)'
;LNGAAEKTEFWIHNGEEIELNYNGEANAETISQGIHWGVRWLYHKAQGITNSGNRYWNSWKEAMEGYGSQEKEHNDAIWSIYENGVDTRQGKRIRLWSVFIFMIITLGFSSWILWNQKQVYFSYKDLGSEYASIGRIWLTVGIFDGTRTKTVAIGPVQDSSSGENSGLIKSSIMVDYYDFDNDGVDDVLISADHTVGNEVMYFFRIGKKELESIRFIEHSNPYTGDDSLYADNIRFGRRDALGRYTFIEENTIRYSNAPDQIWRTYYRFNENNDIVIDRKEQEDIVATSAL
;
A
#
# COMPACT_ATOMS: atom_id res chain seq x y z
N LEU A 1 -2.89 54.66 -3.76
CA LEU A 1 -2.20 55.17 -2.56
C LEU A 1 -0.72 55.30 -2.90
N ASN A 2 -0.24 56.55 -2.81
CA ASN A 2 1.14 57.03 -2.91
C ASN A 2 1.94 56.69 -4.18
N GLY A 3 1.89 57.61 -5.13
CA GLY A 3 2.93 57.79 -6.14
C GLY A 3 4.23 58.23 -5.48
N ALA A 4 5.03 57.24 -5.06
CA ALA A 4 6.46 57.45 -4.92
C ALA A 4 6.99 57.69 -6.34
N ALA A 5 7.59 58.87 -6.57
CA ALA A 5 8.30 59.12 -7.82
C ALA A 5 9.28 57.97 -8.06
N GLU A 6 9.20 57.37 -9.24
CA GLU A 6 10.13 56.33 -9.68
C GLU A 6 11.54 56.91 -9.54
N LYS A 7 12.37 56.30 -8.68
CA LYS A 7 13.72 56.79 -8.48
C LYS A 7 14.49 56.52 -9.75
N THR A 8 14.83 57.57 -10.48
CA THR A 8 15.71 57.50 -11.65
C THR A 8 17.02 56.82 -11.25
N GLU A 9 17.30 55.67 -11.87
CA GLU A 9 18.53 54.91 -11.62
C GLU A 9 19.61 55.36 -12.60
N PHE A 10 20.86 55.38 -12.15
CA PHE A 10 21.99 55.82 -12.97
C PHE A 10 23.11 54.76 -12.96
N TRP A 11 23.82 54.66 -14.07
CA TRP A 11 25.00 53.83 -14.27
C TRP A 11 26.18 54.71 -14.68
N ILE A 12 27.30 54.60 -13.96
CA ILE A 12 28.53 55.29 -14.37
C ILE A 12 29.26 54.46 -15.44
N HIS A 13 29.29 54.95 -16.69
CA HIS A 13 30.03 54.37 -17.81
C HIS A 13 31.15 55.33 -18.22
N ASN A 14 32.40 54.86 -18.23
CA ASN A 14 33.59 55.69 -18.56
C ASN A 14 33.73 57.00 -17.74
N GLY A 15 33.21 57.02 -16.50
CA GLY A 15 33.27 58.19 -15.63
C GLY A 15 32.08 59.16 -15.78
N GLU A 16 31.14 58.88 -16.69
CA GLU A 16 29.93 59.67 -16.88
C GLU A 16 28.71 58.94 -16.29
N GLU A 17 27.87 59.68 -15.56
CA GLU A 17 26.61 59.18 -15.01
C GLU A 17 25.56 59.12 -16.13
N ILE A 18 25.19 57.90 -16.54
CA ILE A 18 24.19 57.63 -17.58
C ILE A 18 22.91 57.14 -16.92
N GLU A 19 21.79 57.78 -17.22
CA GLU A 19 20.48 57.31 -16.76
C GLU A 19 20.21 55.89 -17.28
N LEU A 20 19.89 54.99 -16.36
CA LEU A 20 19.57 53.60 -16.64
C LEU A 20 18.12 53.51 -17.12
N ASN A 21 17.90 53.87 -18.38
CA ASN A 21 16.58 53.79 -19.01
C ASN A 21 16.46 52.50 -19.82
N TYR A 22 15.59 51.59 -19.38
CA TYR A 22 15.27 50.36 -20.10
C TYR A 22 14.31 50.57 -21.28
N ASN A 23 13.99 51.82 -21.65
CA ASN A 23 13.13 52.22 -22.77
C ASN A 23 11.75 51.53 -22.79
N GLY A 24 11.22 51.18 -21.61
CA GLY A 24 9.97 50.43 -21.48
C GLY A 24 10.06 48.94 -21.86
N GLU A 25 11.27 48.41 -22.13
CA GLU A 25 11.47 46.99 -22.46
C GLU A 25 11.41 46.08 -21.23
N ALA A 26 11.64 46.61 -20.03
CA ALA A 26 11.57 45.87 -18.78
C ALA A 26 10.13 45.37 -18.54
N ASN A 27 9.96 44.05 -18.51
CA ASN A 27 8.65 43.42 -18.33
C ASN A 27 8.77 42.10 -17.56
N ALA A 28 7.67 41.65 -16.98
CA ALA A 28 7.59 40.41 -16.21
C ALA A 28 6.36 39.57 -16.58
N GLU A 29 5.91 39.67 -17.84
CA GLU A 29 4.68 39.00 -18.32
C GLU A 29 4.83 37.48 -18.35
N THR A 30 6.05 36.97 -18.56
CA THR A 30 6.38 35.55 -18.50
C THR A 30 7.49 35.25 -17.49
N ILE A 31 7.56 34.00 -17.02
CA ILE A 31 8.61 33.55 -16.10
C ILE A 31 10.01 33.82 -16.66
N SER A 32 10.22 33.58 -17.96
CA SER A 32 11.52 33.79 -18.60
C SER A 32 11.91 35.27 -18.65
N GLN A 33 10.98 36.16 -18.97
CA GLN A 33 11.22 37.60 -18.97
C GLN A 33 11.46 38.13 -17.55
N GLY A 34 10.70 37.64 -16.57
CA GLY A 34 10.91 37.96 -15.16
C GLY A 34 12.31 37.58 -14.66
N ILE A 35 12.80 36.40 -15.05
CA ILE A 35 14.18 35.98 -14.73
C ILE A 35 15.21 36.86 -15.46
N HIS A 36 15.03 37.10 -16.77
CA HIS A 36 15.97 37.90 -17.56
C HIS A 36 16.16 39.31 -16.99
N TRP A 37 15.07 40.03 -16.76
CA TRP A 37 15.11 41.39 -16.24
C TRP A 37 15.47 41.43 -14.75
N GLY A 38 15.02 40.44 -13.97
CA GLY A 38 15.40 40.30 -12.56
C GLY A 38 16.90 40.13 -12.37
N VAL A 39 17.56 39.29 -13.18
CA VAL A 39 19.02 39.09 -13.14
C VAL A 39 19.77 40.35 -13.56
N ARG A 40 19.32 41.03 -14.62
CA ARG A 40 19.92 42.28 -15.09
C ARG A 40 19.86 43.38 -14.04
N TRP A 41 18.70 43.56 -13.41
CA TRP A 41 18.51 44.52 -12.33
C TRP A 41 19.39 44.19 -11.12
N LEU A 42 19.44 42.91 -10.74
CA LEU A 42 20.22 42.45 -9.59
C LEU A 42 21.72 42.65 -9.78
N TYR A 43 22.22 42.49 -11.02
CA TYR A 43 23.59 42.80 -11.39
C TYR A 43 23.94 44.27 -11.10
N HIS A 44 23.04 45.20 -11.44
CA HIS A 44 23.25 46.62 -11.19
C HIS A 44 23.24 46.97 -9.70
N LYS A 45 22.43 46.25 -8.90
CA LYS A 45 22.27 46.52 -7.46
C LYS A 45 23.30 45.82 -6.60
N ALA A 46 23.85 44.72 -7.11
CA ALA A 46 25.00 44.04 -6.56
C ALA A 46 26.30 44.82 -6.80
N GLN A 47 26.33 45.86 -7.63
CA GLN A 47 27.51 46.68 -7.87
C GLN A 47 27.46 47.98 -7.03
N GLY A 48 28.46 48.17 -6.17
CA GLY A 48 28.70 49.42 -5.44
C GLY A 48 29.82 50.24 -6.06
N ILE A 49 29.84 51.55 -5.80
CA ILE A 49 30.89 52.48 -6.23
C ILE A 49 31.42 53.21 -4.99
N THR A 50 32.74 53.20 -4.79
CA THR A 50 33.35 53.96 -3.69
C THR A 50 33.44 55.45 -4.03
N ASN A 51 33.65 56.31 -3.02
CA ASN A 51 33.86 57.75 -3.24
C ASN A 51 35.04 58.08 -4.17
N SER A 52 35.94 57.13 -4.40
CA SER A 52 37.07 57.23 -5.33
C SER A 52 36.76 56.73 -6.75
N GLY A 53 35.52 56.34 -7.03
CA GLY A 53 35.09 55.83 -8.33
C GLY A 53 35.39 54.34 -8.59
N ASN A 54 35.93 53.63 -7.60
CA ASN A 54 36.23 52.20 -7.74
C ASN A 54 34.96 51.36 -7.59
N ARG A 55 34.78 50.36 -8.46
CA ARG A 55 33.65 49.43 -8.39
C ARG A 55 33.95 48.28 -7.43
N TYR A 56 32.96 47.88 -6.65
CA TYR A 56 33.01 46.68 -5.81
C TYR A 56 31.70 45.91 -5.91
N TRP A 57 31.74 44.62 -5.56
CA TRP A 57 30.54 43.81 -5.45
C TRP A 57 30.02 43.91 -4.02
N ASN A 58 28.79 44.40 -3.88
CA ASN A 58 28.02 44.29 -2.65
C ASN A 58 27.87 42.81 -2.29
N SER A 59 27.81 42.52 -1.00
CA SER A 59 27.38 41.21 -0.55
C SER A 59 25.97 40.93 -1.06
N TRP A 60 25.63 39.65 -1.24
CA TRP A 60 24.30 39.26 -1.69
C TRP A 60 23.18 39.80 -0.79
N LYS A 61 23.44 39.91 0.52
CA LYS A 61 22.53 40.52 1.50
C LYS A 61 22.30 42.01 1.20
N GLU A 62 23.36 42.78 1.00
CA GLU A 62 23.28 44.21 0.67
C GLU A 62 22.59 44.45 -0.69
N ALA A 63 22.86 43.60 -1.69
CA ALA A 63 22.20 43.67 -2.99
C ALA A 63 20.68 43.46 -2.89
N MET A 64 20.24 42.53 -2.03
CA MET A 64 18.83 42.25 -1.77
C MET A 64 18.15 43.31 -0.89
N GLU A 65 18.85 43.93 0.06
CA GLU A 65 18.32 45.09 0.79
C GLU A 65 18.03 46.28 -0.13
N GLY A 66 18.71 46.36 -1.28
CA GLY A 66 18.39 47.29 -2.36
C GLY A 66 17.21 46.90 -3.26
N TYR A 67 16.67 45.67 -3.14
CA TYR A 67 15.63 45.04 -4.00
C TYR A 67 14.19 45.38 -3.64
N GLY A 68 13.89 45.81 -2.41
CA GLY A 68 12.50 45.96 -1.96
C GLY A 68 12.28 46.97 -0.86
N SER A 69 11.06 47.00 -0.31
CA SER A 69 10.71 47.89 0.81
C SER A 69 11.74 47.74 1.92
N GLN A 70 12.14 48.86 2.50
CA GLN A 70 13.25 48.99 3.47
C GLN A 70 12.96 48.34 4.83
N GLU A 71 12.03 47.39 4.90
CA GLU A 71 11.71 46.66 6.12
C GLU A 71 12.78 45.61 6.37
N LYS A 72 13.83 46.03 7.10
CA LYS A 72 14.96 45.19 7.52
C LYS A 72 14.51 43.84 8.09
N GLU A 73 13.41 43.79 8.84
CA GLU A 73 12.86 42.56 9.40
C GLU A 73 12.41 41.55 8.31
N HIS A 74 11.85 42.02 7.21
CA HIS A 74 11.44 41.18 6.08
C HIS A 74 12.66 40.57 5.38
N ASN A 75 13.66 41.40 5.12
CA ASN A 75 14.90 40.98 4.45
C ASN A 75 15.72 40.03 5.32
N ASP A 76 15.84 40.30 6.63
CA ASP A 76 16.51 39.42 7.58
C ASP A 76 15.79 38.06 7.70
N ALA A 77 14.45 38.03 7.61
CA ALA A 77 13.70 36.78 7.64
C ALA A 77 13.87 35.96 6.34
N ILE A 78 13.85 36.60 5.17
CA ILE A 78 14.18 35.95 3.90
C ILE A 78 15.61 35.40 3.95
N TRP A 79 16.54 36.20 4.48
CA TRP A 79 17.93 35.79 4.63
C TRP A 79 18.09 34.57 5.55
N SER A 80 17.35 34.54 6.67
CA SER A 80 17.33 33.41 7.59
C SER A 80 16.86 32.11 6.90
N ILE A 81 15.96 32.19 5.94
CA ILE A 81 15.53 31.04 5.14
C ILE A 81 16.66 30.57 4.22
N TYR A 82 17.34 31.48 3.52
CA TYR A 82 18.42 31.12 2.60
C TYR A 82 19.66 30.57 3.30
N GLU A 83 20.10 31.21 4.38
CA GLU A 83 21.34 30.87 5.08
C GLU A 83 21.15 29.72 6.07
N ASN A 84 20.05 29.76 6.82
CA ASN A 84 19.82 28.85 7.94
C ASN A 84 18.66 27.88 7.70
N GLY A 85 17.94 28.01 6.59
CA GLY A 85 16.74 27.22 6.34
C GLY A 85 15.64 27.51 7.36
N VAL A 86 15.58 28.68 7.98
CA VAL A 86 14.57 29.01 9.01
C VAL A 86 13.72 30.19 8.56
N ASP A 87 12.41 30.00 8.46
CA ASP A 87 11.48 31.12 8.38
C ASP A 87 11.24 31.66 9.79
N THR A 88 11.55 32.93 10.01
CA THR A 88 11.37 33.63 11.29
C THR A 88 10.19 34.60 11.27
N ARG A 89 9.46 34.71 10.15
CA ARG A 89 8.29 35.59 10.02
C ARG A 89 7.22 35.18 11.02
N GLN A 90 6.60 36.16 11.67
CA GLN A 90 5.49 35.98 12.63
C GLN A 90 5.81 35.13 13.88
N GLY A 91 7.08 35.05 14.30
CA GLY A 91 7.46 34.42 15.58
C GLY A 91 7.41 32.88 15.59
N LYS A 92 7.10 32.23 14.47
CA LYS A 92 7.15 30.77 14.32
C LYS A 92 8.41 30.39 13.54
N ARG A 93 9.33 29.65 14.18
CA ARG A 93 10.56 29.14 13.55
C ARG A 93 10.28 27.84 12.81
N ILE A 94 9.82 27.93 11.56
CA ILE A 94 9.67 26.74 10.71
C ILE A 94 11.01 26.50 10.01
N ARG A 95 11.59 25.31 10.23
CA ARG A 95 12.81 24.88 9.55
C ARG A 95 12.44 24.23 8.23
N LEU A 96 13.05 24.63 7.13
CA LEU A 96 12.81 24.12 5.79
C LEU A 96 12.99 22.59 5.73
N TRP A 97 13.98 22.05 6.45
CA TRP A 97 14.17 20.59 6.55
C TRP A 97 13.00 19.87 7.23
N SER A 98 12.25 20.51 8.14
CA SER A 98 11.05 19.87 8.71
C SER A 98 9.93 19.72 7.68
N VAL A 99 9.87 20.59 6.67
CA VAL A 99 8.93 20.45 5.54
C VAL A 99 9.35 19.25 4.68
N PHE A 100 10.65 19.11 4.39
CA PHE A 100 11.17 17.95 3.65
C PHE A 100 10.95 16.63 4.40
N ILE A 101 11.21 16.59 5.71
CA ILE A 101 10.97 15.40 6.53
C ILE A 101 9.49 15.04 6.53
N PHE A 102 8.60 16.03 6.72
CA PHE A 102 7.17 15.79 6.69
C PHE A 102 6.71 15.23 5.34
N MET A 103 7.22 15.78 4.23
CA MET A 103 6.94 15.28 2.88
C MET A 103 7.45 13.85 2.66
N ILE A 104 8.65 13.52 3.17
CA ILE A 104 9.18 12.14 3.10
C ILE A 104 8.33 11.20 3.93
N ILE A 105 7.87 11.61 5.11
CA ILE A 105 7.02 10.78 5.96
C ILE A 105 5.67 10.56 5.28
N THR A 106 5.03 11.59 4.75
CA THR A 106 3.71 11.45 4.11
C THR A 106 3.78 10.61 2.84
N LEU A 107 4.71 10.91 1.93
CA LEU A 107 4.86 10.16 0.68
C LEU A 107 5.43 8.76 0.92
N GLY A 108 6.40 8.64 1.81
CA GLY A 108 7.06 7.38 2.14
C GLY A 108 6.12 6.42 2.86
N PHE A 109 5.33 6.90 3.83
CA PHE A 109 4.37 6.07 4.55
C PHE A 109 3.22 5.61 3.63
N SER A 110 2.68 6.50 2.80
CA SER A 110 1.65 6.12 1.82
C SER A 110 2.18 5.13 0.78
N SER A 111 3.41 5.32 0.28
CA SER A 111 4.03 4.38 -0.66
C SER A 111 4.29 3.02 0.00
N TRP A 112 4.74 3.02 1.26
CA TRP A 112 4.93 1.80 2.04
C TRP A 112 3.61 1.04 2.20
N ILE A 113 2.50 1.73 2.52
CA ILE A 113 1.17 1.09 2.59
C ILE A 113 0.82 0.46 1.24
N LEU A 114 0.95 1.21 0.15
CA LEU A 114 0.60 0.72 -1.20
C LEU A 114 1.41 -0.52 -1.60
N TRP A 115 2.70 -0.56 -1.27
CA TRP A 115 3.58 -1.70 -1.59
C TRP A 115 3.33 -2.93 -0.71
N ASN A 116 2.85 -2.74 0.50
CA ASN A 116 2.58 -3.85 1.43
C ASN A 116 1.12 -4.31 1.36
N GLN A 117 0.24 -3.62 0.62
CA GLN A 117 -1.16 -4.00 0.49
C GLN A 117 -1.31 -5.44 -0.02
N LYS A 118 -2.15 -6.24 0.65
CA LYS A 118 -2.37 -7.67 0.37
C LYS A 118 -1.14 -8.57 0.55
N GLN A 119 -0.07 -8.10 1.18
CA GLN A 119 1.01 -9.01 1.58
C GLN A 119 0.54 -9.91 2.72
N VAL A 120 0.87 -11.19 2.58
CA VAL A 120 0.55 -12.25 3.54
C VAL A 120 1.73 -12.45 4.46
N TYR A 121 1.47 -12.63 5.75
CA TYR A 121 2.46 -13.10 6.71
C TYR A 121 1.92 -14.30 7.49
N PHE A 122 2.85 -15.12 7.95
CA PHE A 122 2.57 -16.33 8.71
C PHE A 122 3.27 -16.24 10.07
N SER A 123 2.54 -16.58 11.12
CA SER A 123 3.08 -16.72 12.48
C SER A 123 2.62 -18.04 13.06
N TYR A 124 3.53 -18.76 13.71
CA TYR A 124 3.26 -20.09 14.23
C TYR A 124 3.23 -20.05 15.76
N LYS A 125 2.22 -20.64 16.36
CA LYS A 125 2.09 -20.76 17.80
C LYS A 125 2.19 -22.24 18.20
N ASP A 126 3.25 -22.58 18.90
CA ASP A 126 3.40 -23.89 19.54
C ASP A 126 2.52 -23.95 20.79
N LEU A 127 1.66 -24.96 20.86
CA LEU A 127 0.77 -25.22 21.99
C LEU A 127 1.38 -26.21 23.01
N GLY A 128 2.52 -26.82 22.70
CA GLY A 128 3.22 -27.76 23.57
C GLY A 128 2.94 -29.24 23.25
N SER A 129 3.65 -30.12 23.95
CA SER A 129 3.67 -31.56 23.65
C SER A 129 2.35 -32.30 23.91
N GLU A 130 1.47 -31.73 24.73
CA GLU A 130 0.17 -32.32 25.09
C GLU A 130 -0.84 -32.34 23.94
N TYR A 131 -0.66 -31.50 22.92
CA TYR A 131 -1.53 -31.41 21.74
C TYR A 131 -0.99 -32.17 20.52
N ALA A 132 -0.12 -33.16 20.73
CA ALA A 132 0.49 -33.90 19.62
C ALA A 132 -0.56 -34.51 18.69
N SER A 133 -1.52 -35.28 19.20
CA SER A 133 -2.51 -36.01 18.38
C SER A 133 -3.35 -35.13 17.46
N ILE A 134 -3.62 -33.89 17.87
CA ILE A 134 -4.38 -32.89 17.10
C ILE A 134 -3.47 -31.81 16.52
N GLY A 135 -2.17 -32.08 16.38
CA GLY A 135 -1.16 -31.16 15.90
C GLY A 135 -0.75 -30.07 16.91
N ARG A 136 0.56 -29.91 17.09
CA ARG A 136 1.15 -29.06 18.13
C ARG A 136 1.16 -27.58 17.81
N ILE A 137 1.03 -27.24 16.53
CA ILE A 137 1.28 -25.88 16.04
C ILE A 137 0.01 -25.37 15.37
N TRP A 138 -0.41 -24.17 15.75
CA TRP A 138 -1.45 -23.43 15.04
C TRP A 138 -0.82 -22.32 14.21
N LEU A 139 -1.38 -22.09 13.03
CA LEU A 139 -0.92 -21.04 12.13
C LEU A 139 -1.84 -19.83 12.23
N THR A 140 -1.27 -18.71 12.63
CA THR A 140 -1.89 -17.39 12.42
C THR A 140 -1.48 -16.90 11.05
N VAL A 141 -2.46 -16.79 10.16
CA VAL A 141 -2.30 -16.10 8.89
C VAL A 141 -2.75 -14.67 9.08
N GLY A 142 -2.06 -13.73 8.47
CA GLY A 142 -2.70 -12.44 8.30
C GLY A 142 -2.23 -11.69 7.08
N ILE A 143 -3.01 -10.67 6.78
CA ILE A 143 -2.98 -9.93 5.54
C ILE A 143 -2.92 -8.46 5.87
N PHE A 144 -2.02 -7.76 5.20
CA PHE A 144 -1.89 -6.33 5.36
C PHE A 144 -2.97 -5.62 4.55
N ASP A 145 -3.83 -4.87 5.24
CA ASP A 145 -4.91 -4.09 4.66
C ASP A 145 -4.92 -2.66 5.23
N GLY A 146 -4.52 -1.71 4.39
CA GLY A 146 -4.38 -0.30 4.74
C GLY A 146 -3.22 -0.10 5.71
N THR A 147 -3.52 0.29 6.95
CA THR A 147 -2.49 0.49 8.00
C THR A 147 -2.45 -0.64 9.02
N ARG A 148 -3.27 -1.68 8.81
CA ARG A 148 -3.49 -2.73 9.78
C ARG A 148 -3.24 -4.08 9.19
N THR A 149 -2.92 -4.97 10.09
CA THR A 149 -2.74 -6.38 9.81
C THR A 149 -3.99 -7.11 10.31
N LYS A 150 -4.75 -7.71 9.39
CA LYS A 150 -5.95 -8.49 9.70
C LYS A 150 -5.57 -9.95 9.75
N THR A 151 -6.03 -10.66 10.77
CA THR A 151 -5.47 -11.97 11.14
C THR A 151 -6.57 -13.01 11.31
N VAL A 152 -6.24 -14.27 11.08
CA VAL A 152 -7.06 -15.44 11.47
C VAL A 152 -6.15 -16.59 11.85
N ALA A 153 -6.60 -17.43 12.76
CA ALA A 153 -5.91 -18.68 13.09
C ALA A 153 -6.55 -19.83 12.33
N ILE A 154 -5.72 -20.62 11.66
CA ILE A 154 -6.09 -21.90 11.04
C ILE A 154 -5.16 -22.99 11.58
N GLY A 155 -5.61 -24.23 11.46
CA GLY A 155 -4.81 -25.37 11.87
C GLY A 155 -5.67 -26.48 12.45
N PRO A 156 -5.02 -27.52 12.97
CA PRO A 156 -3.58 -27.62 13.27
C PRO A 156 -2.64 -27.73 12.05
N VAL A 157 -1.35 -27.37 12.20
CA VAL A 157 -0.29 -27.42 11.16
C VAL A 157 0.89 -28.31 11.59
N GLN A 158 1.50 -28.99 10.60
CA GLN A 158 2.60 -29.93 10.79
C GLN A 158 3.79 -29.64 9.85
N ASP A 159 5.01 -29.65 10.41
CA ASP A 159 6.27 -29.35 9.71
C ASP A 159 6.87 -30.56 8.97
N SER A 160 6.43 -31.80 9.26
CA SER A 160 6.89 -33.01 8.57
C SER A 160 5.81 -34.07 8.40
N SER A 161 5.78 -34.75 7.24
CA SER A 161 4.89 -35.88 6.95
C SER A 161 5.17 -37.15 7.79
N SER A 162 6.22 -37.15 8.61
CA SER A 162 6.67 -38.31 9.39
C SER A 162 6.27 -38.26 10.87
N GLY A 163 5.48 -37.27 11.29
CA GLY A 163 4.99 -37.17 12.66
C GLY A 163 3.71 -37.96 12.87
N GLU A 164 3.54 -38.58 14.02
CA GLU A 164 2.33 -39.33 14.45
C GLU A 164 1.06 -38.47 14.62
N ASN A 165 1.09 -37.24 14.13
CA ASN A 165 0.08 -36.21 14.38
C ASN A 165 -0.72 -35.94 13.10
N SER A 166 -1.97 -35.48 13.26
CA SER A 166 -2.81 -35.06 12.13
C SER A 166 -2.82 -33.53 12.00
N GLY A 167 -2.81 -33.01 10.77
CA GLY A 167 -2.93 -31.59 10.50
C GLY A 167 -2.57 -31.19 9.06
N LEU A 168 -2.58 -29.88 8.81
CA LEU A 168 -2.20 -29.27 7.54
C LEU A 168 -0.69 -29.35 7.31
N ILE A 169 -0.26 -29.71 6.11
CA ILE A 169 1.15 -29.80 5.72
C ILE A 169 1.67 -28.38 5.48
N LYS A 170 2.59 -27.92 6.34
CA LYS A 170 3.11 -26.55 6.31
C LYS A 170 3.66 -26.10 4.96
N SER A 171 4.33 -26.99 4.22
CA SER A 171 4.93 -26.67 2.91
C SER A 171 3.91 -26.56 1.77
N SER A 172 2.67 -26.98 1.98
CA SER A 172 1.59 -26.95 0.97
C SER A 172 0.70 -25.71 1.07
N ILE A 173 0.90 -24.88 2.10
CA ILE A 173 0.02 -23.74 2.38
C ILE A 173 0.17 -22.68 1.29
N MET A 174 -0.94 -22.37 0.63
CA MET A 174 -1.05 -21.32 -0.38
C MET A 174 -2.12 -20.30 0.02
N VAL A 175 -1.96 -19.06 -0.44
CA VAL A 175 -2.92 -17.98 -0.23
C VAL A 175 -3.17 -17.28 -1.55
N ASP A 176 -4.44 -17.21 -1.93
CA ASP A 176 -4.91 -16.58 -3.16
C ASP A 176 -6.03 -15.59 -2.87
N TYR A 177 -6.32 -14.72 -3.85
CA TYR A 177 -7.34 -13.69 -3.76
C TYR A 177 -8.38 -13.88 -4.87
N TYR A 178 -9.66 -13.87 -4.51
CA TYR A 178 -10.77 -14.02 -5.44
C TYR A 178 -11.96 -13.18 -5.01
N ASP A 179 -12.62 -12.52 -5.95
CA ASP A 179 -13.98 -11.98 -5.76
C ASP A 179 -14.99 -13.14 -5.88
N PHE A 180 -15.34 -13.74 -4.74
CA PHE A 180 -16.14 -14.96 -4.68
C PHE A 180 -17.63 -14.71 -4.94
N ASP A 181 -18.18 -13.66 -4.32
CA ASP A 181 -19.59 -13.29 -4.40
C ASP A 181 -19.86 -12.15 -5.41
N ASN A 182 -18.85 -11.78 -6.21
CA ASN A 182 -18.93 -10.84 -7.32
C ASN A 182 -19.35 -9.43 -6.87
N ASP A 183 -18.86 -8.99 -5.72
CA ASP A 183 -19.12 -7.67 -5.13
C ASP A 183 -18.07 -6.61 -5.48
N GLY A 184 -17.02 -7.01 -6.20
CA GLY A 184 -15.89 -6.17 -6.61
C GLY A 184 -14.78 -6.08 -5.56
N VAL A 185 -14.87 -6.83 -4.46
CA VAL A 185 -13.87 -6.90 -3.40
C VAL A 185 -13.25 -8.29 -3.39
N ASP A 186 -11.92 -8.35 -3.34
CA ASP A 186 -11.23 -9.62 -3.24
C ASP A 186 -11.36 -10.19 -1.82
N ASP A 187 -11.85 -11.42 -1.75
CA ASP A 187 -11.77 -12.30 -0.59
C ASP A 187 -10.48 -13.13 -0.62
N VAL A 188 -10.24 -13.86 0.46
CA VAL A 188 -9.01 -14.61 0.72
C VAL A 188 -9.32 -16.10 0.71
N LEU A 189 -8.61 -16.84 -0.13
CA LEU A 189 -8.54 -18.30 -0.09
C LEU A 189 -7.25 -18.72 0.60
N ILE A 190 -7.33 -19.66 1.52
CA ILE A 190 -6.15 -20.36 2.04
C ILE A 190 -6.33 -21.84 1.80
N SER A 191 -5.44 -22.45 1.01
CA SER A 191 -5.46 -23.89 0.73
C SER A 191 -4.23 -24.59 1.29
N ALA A 192 -4.38 -25.86 1.65
CA ALA A 192 -3.29 -26.72 2.10
C ALA A 192 -3.66 -28.20 1.96
N ASP A 193 -2.65 -29.04 1.80
CA ASP A 193 -2.77 -30.49 1.90
C ASP A 193 -2.87 -30.91 3.39
N HIS A 194 -3.72 -31.89 3.68
CA HIS A 194 -3.81 -32.54 4.98
C HIS A 194 -3.00 -33.84 5.00
N THR A 195 -2.49 -34.24 6.17
CA THR A 195 -1.62 -35.42 6.29
C THR A 195 -2.25 -36.75 5.90
N VAL A 196 -3.58 -36.84 5.81
CA VAL A 196 -4.28 -38.04 5.35
C VAL A 196 -4.55 -38.05 3.83
N GLY A 197 -4.03 -37.06 3.10
CA GLY A 197 -4.06 -37.01 1.62
C GLY A 197 -5.21 -36.20 1.01
N ASN A 198 -5.98 -35.49 1.85
CA ASN A 198 -7.06 -34.60 1.41
C ASN A 198 -6.58 -33.16 1.25
N GLU A 199 -7.27 -32.39 0.41
CA GLU A 199 -7.12 -30.94 0.30
C GLU A 199 -8.06 -30.24 1.30
N VAL A 200 -7.59 -29.15 1.90
CA VAL A 200 -8.37 -28.29 2.79
C VAL A 200 -8.37 -26.87 2.24
N MET A 201 -9.56 -26.25 2.14
CA MET A 201 -9.71 -24.86 1.70
C MET A 201 -10.50 -24.03 2.71
N TYR A 202 -9.92 -22.91 3.12
CA TYR A 202 -10.52 -21.90 3.98
C TYR A 202 -10.85 -20.63 3.20
N PHE A 203 -12.00 -20.05 3.51
CA PHE A 203 -12.54 -18.89 2.80
C PHE A 203 -12.77 -17.76 3.79
N PHE A 204 -12.15 -16.60 3.56
CA PHE A 204 -12.24 -15.45 4.46
C PHE A 204 -12.56 -14.16 3.72
N ARG A 205 -13.45 -13.36 4.32
CA ARG A 205 -13.64 -11.96 3.96
C ARG A 205 -12.63 -11.08 4.67
N ILE A 206 -12.23 -10.00 4.00
CA ILE A 206 -11.40 -8.95 4.58
C ILE A 206 -12.29 -8.04 5.48
N GLY A 207 -12.65 -8.55 6.66
CA GLY A 207 -13.49 -7.89 7.65
C GLY A 207 -12.88 -6.63 8.26
N LYS A 208 -13.62 -5.84 9.05
CA LYS A 208 -13.11 -4.52 9.52
C LYS A 208 -11.91 -4.60 10.47
N LYS A 209 -11.84 -5.67 11.27
CA LYS A 209 -10.81 -5.84 12.31
C LYS A 209 -9.93 -7.07 12.08
N GLU A 210 -10.50 -8.11 11.52
CA GLU A 210 -9.88 -9.42 11.34
C GLU A 210 -10.34 -10.03 10.02
N LEU A 211 -9.73 -11.16 9.65
CA LEU A 211 -10.23 -11.97 8.55
C LEU A 211 -11.43 -12.77 9.08
N GLU A 212 -12.58 -12.56 8.47
CA GLU A 212 -13.85 -13.15 8.90
C GLU A 212 -14.14 -14.39 8.05
N SER A 213 -14.34 -15.55 8.66
CA SER A 213 -14.63 -16.77 7.90
C SER A 213 -15.97 -16.65 7.17
N ILE A 214 -16.00 -17.07 5.91
CA ILE A 214 -17.24 -17.27 5.17
C ILE A 214 -17.89 -18.53 5.70
N ARG A 215 -19.06 -18.36 6.32
CA ARG A 215 -19.79 -19.46 6.95
C ARG A 215 -20.25 -20.48 5.92
N PHE A 216 -20.11 -21.76 6.28
CA PHE A 216 -20.78 -22.85 5.58
C PHE A 216 -22.00 -23.32 6.38
N ILE A 217 -23.14 -23.47 5.71
CA ILE A 217 -24.38 -23.95 6.31
C ILE A 217 -24.51 -25.46 6.07
N GLU A 218 -24.83 -26.20 7.13
CA GLU A 218 -25.00 -27.67 7.10
C GLU A 218 -23.75 -28.43 6.64
N HIS A 219 -22.59 -27.82 6.82
CA HIS A 219 -21.26 -28.39 6.56
C HIS A 219 -20.43 -28.27 7.83
N SER A 220 -19.54 -29.24 8.04
CA SER A 220 -18.54 -29.16 9.10
C SER A 220 -17.34 -29.99 8.67
N ASN A 221 -16.14 -29.41 8.72
CA ASN A 221 -14.93 -30.18 8.52
C ASN A 221 -14.81 -31.25 9.63
N PRO A 222 -14.69 -32.54 9.31
CA PRO A 222 -14.70 -33.61 10.30
C PRO A 222 -13.46 -33.63 11.21
N TYR A 223 -12.37 -32.97 10.84
CA TYR A 223 -11.11 -32.96 11.59
C TYR A 223 -10.95 -31.73 12.47
N THR A 224 -11.38 -30.57 11.98
CA THR A 224 -11.19 -29.27 12.64
C THR A 224 -12.47 -28.68 13.21
N GLY A 225 -13.64 -29.11 12.70
CA GLY A 225 -14.94 -28.58 13.09
C GLY A 225 -15.17 -27.12 12.66
N ASP A 226 -14.35 -26.60 11.76
CA ASP A 226 -14.42 -25.22 11.28
C ASP A 226 -15.13 -25.09 9.92
N ASP A 227 -15.34 -23.83 9.52
CA ASP A 227 -15.90 -23.41 8.23
C ASP A 227 -14.83 -23.54 7.12
N SER A 228 -14.48 -24.79 6.77
CA SER A 228 -13.56 -25.11 5.69
C SER A 228 -14.04 -26.31 4.86
N LEU A 229 -13.70 -26.33 3.57
CA LEU A 229 -13.91 -27.50 2.72
C LEU A 229 -12.79 -28.52 2.94
N TYR A 230 -13.13 -29.80 2.87
CA TYR A 230 -12.25 -30.94 3.11
C TYR A 230 -12.64 -32.10 2.18
N ALA A 231 -11.80 -32.42 1.19
CA ALA A 231 -12.10 -33.49 0.25
C ALA A 231 -10.84 -34.06 -0.43
N ASP A 232 -10.96 -35.17 -1.16
CA ASP A 232 -9.83 -35.68 -1.97
C ASP A 232 -9.43 -34.67 -3.05
N ASN A 233 -10.40 -33.90 -3.55
CA ASN A 233 -10.20 -32.85 -4.53
C ASN A 233 -11.26 -31.76 -4.35
N ILE A 234 -10.84 -30.49 -4.31
CA ILE A 234 -11.75 -29.34 -4.26
C ILE A 234 -11.61 -28.55 -5.57
N ARG A 235 -12.74 -28.24 -6.21
CA ARG A 235 -12.76 -27.53 -7.50
C ARG A 235 -13.68 -26.32 -7.49
N PHE A 236 -13.27 -25.28 -8.21
CA PHE A 236 -14.16 -24.18 -8.59
C PHE A 236 -15.03 -24.61 -9.77
N GLY A 237 -16.35 -24.63 -9.57
CA GLY A 237 -17.33 -24.89 -10.60
C GLY A 237 -17.60 -23.66 -11.48
N ARG A 238 -18.63 -23.75 -12.33
CA ARG A 238 -19.07 -22.60 -13.14
C ARG A 238 -19.65 -21.52 -12.23
N ARG A 239 -19.37 -20.26 -12.56
CA ARG A 239 -20.03 -19.13 -11.91
C ARG A 239 -21.55 -19.18 -12.17
N ASP A 240 -22.33 -18.79 -11.18
CA ASP A 240 -23.79 -18.73 -11.29
C ASP A 240 -24.25 -17.56 -12.18
N ALA A 241 -25.56 -17.39 -12.36
CA ALA A 241 -26.11 -16.30 -13.17
C ALA A 241 -25.78 -14.89 -12.63
N LEU A 242 -25.38 -14.78 -11.36
CA LEU A 242 -24.95 -13.54 -10.72
C LEU A 242 -23.43 -13.37 -10.75
N GLY A 243 -22.68 -14.29 -11.37
CA GLY A 243 -21.23 -14.27 -11.44
C GLY A 243 -20.53 -14.85 -10.20
N ARG A 244 -21.26 -15.45 -9.26
CA ARG A 244 -20.69 -15.96 -8.01
C ARG A 244 -20.11 -17.35 -8.19
N TYR A 245 -19.05 -17.68 -7.48
CA TYR A 245 -18.44 -19.01 -7.56
C TYR A 245 -19.39 -20.10 -7.07
N THR A 246 -19.29 -21.27 -7.72
CA THR A 246 -19.74 -22.53 -7.16
C THR A 246 -18.52 -23.35 -6.78
N PHE A 247 -18.65 -24.17 -5.75
CA PHE A 247 -17.56 -25.01 -5.25
C PHE A 247 -17.99 -26.47 -5.28
N ILE A 248 -17.03 -27.36 -5.46
CA ILE A 248 -17.27 -28.80 -5.59
C ILE A 248 -16.28 -29.52 -4.69
N GLU A 249 -16.77 -30.26 -3.72
CA GLU A 249 -16.00 -31.28 -3.00
C GLU A 249 -16.18 -32.63 -3.69
N GLU A 250 -15.08 -33.31 -3.97
CA GLU A 250 -15.07 -34.65 -4.56
C GLU A 250 -14.36 -35.63 -3.61
N ASN A 251 -15.08 -36.65 -3.16
CA ASN A 251 -14.57 -37.70 -2.28
C ASN A 251 -14.69 -39.07 -2.95
N THR A 252 -13.61 -39.84 -2.92
CA THR A 252 -13.52 -41.18 -3.51
C THR A 252 -13.73 -42.23 -2.44
N ILE A 253 -14.84 -42.96 -2.51
CA ILE A 253 -15.11 -44.10 -1.64
C ILE A 253 -14.66 -45.37 -2.33
N ARG A 254 -13.72 -46.08 -1.70
CA ARG A 254 -13.18 -47.33 -2.24
C ARG A 254 -13.86 -48.54 -1.63
N TYR A 255 -14.33 -49.46 -2.47
CA TYR A 255 -14.99 -50.69 -2.03
C TYR A 255 -14.12 -51.91 -2.34
N SER A 256 -14.10 -52.88 -1.42
CA SER A 256 -13.38 -54.14 -1.65
C SER A 256 -14.15 -55.13 -2.54
N ASN A 257 -15.47 -54.98 -2.63
CA ASN A 257 -16.38 -55.93 -3.27
C ASN A 257 -17.47 -55.26 -4.15
N ALA A 258 -17.30 -53.99 -4.49
CA ALA A 258 -18.18 -53.23 -5.38
C ALA A 258 -17.32 -52.22 -6.18
N PRO A 259 -17.84 -51.60 -7.25
CA PRO A 259 -17.15 -50.49 -7.90
C PRO A 259 -16.86 -49.37 -6.91
N ASP A 260 -15.69 -48.75 -7.03
CA ASP A 260 -15.38 -47.52 -6.31
C ASP A 260 -16.37 -46.42 -6.71
N GLN A 261 -16.58 -45.44 -5.85
CA GLN A 261 -17.57 -44.39 -6.08
C GLN A 261 -16.95 -43.02 -5.89
N ILE A 262 -17.38 -42.06 -6.71
CA ILE A 262 -17.10 -40.65 -6.53
C ILE A 262 -18.36 -39.98 -5.98
N TRP A 263 -18.22 -39.35 -4.83
CA TRP A 263 -19.26 -38.58 -4.17
C TRP A 263 -18.93 -37.10 -4.33
N ARG A 264 -19.85 -36.34 -4.94
CA ARG A 264 -19.67 -34.90 -5.18
C ARG A 264 -20.70 -34.10 -4.40
N THR A 265 -20.24 -33.12 -3.64
CA THR A 265 -21.11 -32.11 -3.03
C THR A 265 -20.86 -30.78 -3.72
N TYR A 266 -21.92 -30.18 -4.24
CA TYR A 266 -21.89 -28.88 -4.89
C TYR A 266 -22.38 -27.82 -3.92
N TYR A 267 -21.66 -26.69 -3.89
CA TYR A 267 -21.94 -25.57 -3.02
C TYR A 267 -22.14 -24.29 -3.82
N ARG A 268 -22.97 -23.38 -3.29
CA ARG A 268 -23.21 -22.05 -3.86
C ARG A 268 -23.44 -21.02 -2.77
N PHE A 269 -23.34 -19.74 -3.12
CA PHE A 269 -23.75 -18.65 -2.25
C PHE A 269 -25.28 -18.53 -2.16
N ASN A 270 -25.79 -18.34 -0.94
CA ASN A 270 -27.17 -17.92 -0.70
C ASN A 270 -27.32 -16.38 -0.82
N GLU A 271 -28.46 -15.82 -0.40
CA GLU A 271 -28.72 -14.37 -0.45
C GLU A 271 -28.00 -13.58 0.67
N ASN A 272 -27.56 -14.26 1.73
CA ASN A 272 -26.79 -13.68 2.83
C ASN A 272 -25.27 -13.78 2.60
N ASN A 273 -24.88 -14.24 1.40
CA ASN A 273 -23.52 -14.60 1.04
C ASN A 273 -22.85 -15.60 2.03
N ASP A 274 -23.63 -16.52 2.59
CA ASP A 274 -23.11 -17.76 3.18
C ASP A 274 -23.03 -18.83 2.09
N ILE A 275 -22.15 -19.82 2.29
CA ILE A 275 -22.03 -20.96 1.39
C ILE A 275 -22.97 -22.08 1.86
N VAL A 276 -23.85 -22.54 0.97
CA VAL A 276 -24.86 -23.57 1.24
C VAL A 276 -24.68 -24.74 0.26
N ILE A 277 -25.11 -25.93 0.69
CA ILE A 277 -25.19 -27.10 -0.19
C ILE A 277 -26.26 -26.86 -1.25
N ASP A 278 -25.90 -26.99 -2.52
CA ASP A 278 -26.81 -26.94 -3.67
C ASP A 278 -27.39 -28.33 -3.97
N ARG A 279 -26.50 -29.31 -4.16
CA ARG A 279 -26.87 -30.70 -4.44
C ARG A 279 -25.73 -31.67 -4.14
N LYS A 280 -26.07 -32.96 -4.06
CA LYS A 280 -25.13 -34.07 -3.92
C LYS A 280 -25.32 -35.06 -5.07
N GLU A 281 -24.22 -35.54 -5.62
CA GLU A 281 -24.19 -36.50 -6.72
C GLU A 281 -23.29 -37.67 -6.37
N GLN A 282 -23.61 -38.84 -6.92
CA GLN A 282 -22.84 -40.06 -6.76
C GLN A 282 -22.67 -40.72 -8.13
N GLU A 283 -21.45 -41.15 -8.42
CA GLU A 283 -21.10 -41.80 -9.67
C GLU A 283 -20.23 -43.03 -9.37
N ASP A 284 -20.60 -44.18 -9.94
CA ASP A 284 -19.76 -45.38 -9.88
C ASP A 284 -18.55 -45.19 -10.82
N ILE A 285 -17.35 -45.40 -10.30
CA ILE A 285 -16.13 -45.51 -11.09
C ILE A 285 -16.18 -46.87 -11.76
N VAL A 286 -16.78 -46.91 -12.95
CA VAL A 286 -16.67 -48.08 -13.80
C VAL A 286 -15.22 -48.18 -14.21
N ALA A 287 -14.51 -49.19 -13.71
CA ALA A 287 -13.18 -49.49 -14.19
C ALA A 287 -13.28 -49.68 -15.71
N THR A 288 -12.76 -48.72 -16.48
CA THR A 288 -12.53 -48.91 -17.91
C THR A 288 -11.35 -49.88 -18.06
N SER A 289 -11.53 -51.13 -17.65
CA SER A 289 -10.68 -52.24 -18.02
C SER A 289 -11.01 -52.63 -19.46
N ALA A 290 -10.66 -51.73 -20.38
CA ALA A 290 -10.61 -52.00 -21.81
C ALA A 290 -9.59 -51.05 -22.45
N LEU A 291 -8.32 -51.44 -22.37
CA LEU A 291 -7.36 -51.45 -23.48
C LEU A 291 -6.14 -52.31 -23.11
#